data_AF-A0A2H2Z0H9-F1
#
_entry.id   AF-A0A2H2Z0H9-F1
#
_cell.length_a   1.000
_cell.length_b   1.000
_cell.length_c   1.000
_cell.angle_alpha   90.00
_cell.angle_beta   90.00
_cell.angle_gamma   90.00
#
_symmetry.space_group_name_H-M   'P 1'
#
loop_
_entity.id
_entity.type
_entity.pdbx_description
1 polymer ?
#
loop_
_entity_poly.entity_id
_entity_poly.type
_entity_poly.pdbx_seq_one_letter_code
_entity_poly.pdbx_strand_id
1 'polypeptide(L)'
;MLDEPEEENAPKDGPRDLLEEFAIESHCLDAPMSMEDLELLRADIESHKSPQDSLSDMVDAFNLPNYVRPLTSLPPDDMEFLHAEGALTLPDSALQNALLRAFFEYVHPYVPTLDLDAFLHSIETPDGSAGQVSLLLLQAVLAAGTAHVELHHLRNAGYQTRKQARTAFLKRVRLLYKYNCELDQMVLTQSLLLITSWQDASDEHGKTWFWIDAAVSHAFAAGLHLEPSVNKPNLSRRKQRLRRRVWWCCFIRDRLLSLGMKRPPRIKDGDFQVAMLDEADFQPEQIRSDDGDHARFEAVCVYVRSRKKRAELARMCVAQATLCRSMSFLSSSMYVAPHDSLAVPSSQEAGTTRARPRADGGEQKLFTTYIRDLLEWRDGLPEGVSYRPISSSDIGRDGNTSISLDRAVLHMIYYAAVLCLYRSRFVALLQQQHGAGDSSSSSMEKELCKTYMQHSAKRIGDIARNIYDHGLDRLLPSMAANIAVSAASVHLLELRGQLQGCGTEPSYRQSRRLMQSMHDIYAGADLSRESLKWHEEEQQQEKEEKEMSRSSPGGEAAAETGGKEEKEEKGEEEEDYLVADADWLKDLEAATCWYVAEPYRADSFLQYPGEGLDVVNEFFAF
;
A
#
# COMPACT_ATOMS: atom_id res chain seq x y z
N MET A 1 -1.39 60.69 -52.41
CA MET A 1 -2.28 61.29 -53.42
C MET A 1 -3.36 60.25 -53.70
N LEU A 2 -4.63 60.63 -53.45
CA LEU A 2 -5.86 60.26 -54.18
C LEU A 2 -6.13 58.76 -54.41
N ASP A 3 -7.25 58.15 -54.00
CA ASP A 3 -8.65 58.60 -54.10
C ASP A 3 -9.55 57.90 -53.04
N GLU A 4 -10.68 58.55 -52.70
CA GLU A 4 -11.86 57.93 -52.06
C GLU A 4 -12.53 56.91 -53.02
N PRO A 5 -13.39 55.98 -52.52
CA PRO A 5 -14.83 56.30 -52.55
C PRO A 5 -15.71 55.70 -51.43
N GLU A 6 -16.79 56.44 -51.15
CA GLU A 6 -18.20 56.06 -50.94
C GLU A 6 -18.66 55.10 -49.81
N GLU A 7 -19.59 55.64 -49.02
CA GLU A 7 -20.50 54.96 -48.08
C GLU A 7 -21.48 54.01 -48.80
N GLU A 8 -21.66 52.78 -48.28
CA GLU A 8 -22.99 52.16 -48.25
C GLU A 8 -23.13 51.15 -47.11
N ASN A 9 -24.35 51.08 -46.57
CA ASN A 9 -24.76 50.55 -45.28
C ASN A 9 -24.50 49.05 -45.03
N ALA A 10 -24.03 48.72 -43.83
CA ALA A 10 -24.05 47.37 -43.26
C ALA A 10 -24.80 47.36 -41.91
N PRO A 11 -25.68 46.37 -41.65
CA PRO A 11 -26.38 46.24 -40.37
C PRO A 11 -25.46 45.65 -39.30
N LYS A 12 -25.51 46.25 -38.11
CA LYS A 12 -24.78 45.83 -36.91
C LYS A 12 -25.60 44.76 -36.17
N ASP A 13 -25.15 43.51 -36.21
CA ASP A 13 -25.53 42.51 -35.20
C ASP A 13 -24.41 42.43 -34.14
N GLY A 14 -24.70 43.01 -32.98
CA GLY A 14 -23.97 42.80 -31.73
C GLY A 14 -24.52 41.59 -30.96
N PRO A 15 -23.84 41.14 -29.89
CA PRO A 15 -24.13 39.89 -29.21
C PRO A 15 -25.46 39.97 -28.45
N ARG A 16 -26.28 38.93 -28.59
CA ARG A 16 -27.56 38.74 -27.89
C ARG A 16 -27.32 38.60 -26.38
N ASP A 17 -27.98 39.47 -25.62
CA ASP A 17 -28.02 39.49 -24.16
C ASP A 17 -29.15 38.54 -23.68
N LEU A 18 -28.81 37.57 -22.83
CA LEU A 18 -29.69 36.50 -22.34
C LEU A 18 -30.46 36.93 -21.08
N LEU A 19 -31.23 38.03 -21.17
CA LEU A 19 -32.01 38.58 -20.05
C LEU A 19 -33.49 38.83 -20.37
N GLU A 20 -34.06 38.13 -21.34
CA GLU A 20 -35.49 38.27 -21.73
C GLU A 20 -36.40 37.08 -21.38
N GLU A 21 -35.98 36.16 -20.48
CA GLU A 21 -36.82 34.98 -20.12
C GLU A 21 -37.45 35.02 -18.71
N PHE A 22 -37.35 36.13 -17.98
CA PHE A 22 -38.00 36.29 -16.66
C PHE A 22 -38.80 37.59 -16.53
N ALA A 23 -39.75 37.80 -17.45
CA ALA A 23 -40.81 38.79 -17.25
C ALA A 23 -41.83 38.25 -16.24
N ILE A 24 -41.74 38.68 -14.98
CA ILE A 24 -42.81 38.50 -13.99
C ILE A 24 -43.85 39.59 -14.24
N GLU A 25 -45.06 39.20 -14.63
CA GLU A 25 -46.21 40.09 -14.78
C GLU A 25 -46.58 40.71 -13.42
N SER A 26 -46.40 42.02 -13.31
CA SER A 26 -46.89 42.82 -12.19
C SER A 26 -48.35 43.20 -12.42
N HIS A 27 -49.29 42.65 -11.64
CA HIS A 27 -50.55 43.33 -11.32
C HIS A 27 -51.27 42.65 -10.13
N CYS A 28 -51.10 43.19 -8.90
CA CYS A 28 -52.20 43.74 -8.11
C CYS A 28 -51.66 44.39 -6.81
N LEU A 29 -52.21 45.55 -6.47
CA LEU A 29 -51.82 46.45 -5.38
C LEU A 29 -52.52 46.11 -4.04
N ASP A 30 -51.80 46.40 -2.96
CA ASP A 30 -52.25 47.02 -1.70
C ASP A 30 -53.34 46.38 -0.82
N ALA A 31 -52.87 45.65 0.20
CA ALA A 31 -53.40 45.75 1.57
C ALA A 31 -52.25 45.58 2.58
N PRO A 32 -52.12 46.42 3.62
CA PRO A 32 -51.16 46.16 4.69
C PRO A 32 -51.59 44.89 5.44
N MET A 33 -50.69 43.89 5.52
CA MET A 33 -50.89 42.68 6.32
C MET A 33 -51.36 43.02 7.73
N SER A 34 -52.38 42.32 8.23
CA SER A 34 -52.91 42.57 9.57
C SER A 34 -51.90 42.12 10.64
N MET A 35 -52.05 42.65 11.86
CA MET A 35 -51.17 42.30 12.98
C MET A 35 -51.33 40.81 13.37
N GLU A 36 -52.52 40.24 13.17
CA GLU A 36 -52.81 38.81 13.35
C GLU A 36 -52.11 37.95 12.29
N ASP A 37 -52.02 38.41 11.03
CA ASP A 37 -51.26 37.71 9.98
C ASP A 37 -49.76 37.75 10.25
N LEU A 38 -49.25 38.83 10.84
CA LEU A 38 -47.85 38.95 11.28
C LEU A 38 -47.54 38.05 12.48
N GLU A 39 -48.49 37.86 13.40
CA GLU A 39 -48.36 36.93 14.53
C GLU A 39 -48.46 35.47 14.08
N LEU A 40 -49.32 35.15 13.09
CA LEU A 40 -49.37 33.84 12.43
C LEU A 40 -48.08 33.55 11.66
N LEU A 41 -47.54 34.52 10.92
CA LEU A 41 -46.28 34.37 10.21
C LEU A 41 -45.10 34.22 11.20
N ARG A 42 -45.13 34.93 12.33
CA ARG A 42 -44.14 34.79 13.39
C ARG A 42 -44.26 33.42 14.08
N ALA A 43 -45.47 32.93 14.32
CA ALA A 43 -45.72 31.59 14.85
C ALA A 43 -45.32 30.49 13.86
N ASP A 44 -45.48 30.70 12.55
CA ASP A 44 -45.00 29.80 11.50
C ASP A 44 -43.48 29.83 11.35
N ILE A 45 -42.84 31.00 11.52
CA ILE A 45 -41.37 31.11 11.58
C ILE A 45 -40.82 30.49 12.87
N GLU A 46 -41.52 30.61 13.99
CA GLU A 46 -41.16 29.99 15.28
C GLU A 46 -41.50 28.48 15.32
N SER A 47 -42.48 28.00 14.54
CA SER A 47 -42.79 26.57 14.36
C SER A 47 -41.90 25.91 13.31
N HIS A 48 -41.41 26.66 12.32
CA HIS A 48 -40.30 26.31 11.43
C HIS A 48 -38.94 26.68 12.04
N LYS A 49 -38.73 26.42 13.33
CA LYS A 49 -37.38 26.26 13.86
C LYS A 49 -36.64 25.26 12.98
N SER A 50 -35.55 25.74 12.41
CA SER A 50 -34.73 25.06 11.41
C SER A 50 -34.26 23.69 11.91
N PRO A 51 -33.99 22.70 11.04
CA PRO A 51 -33.41 21.39 11.40
C PRO A 51 -32.06 21.48 12.15
N GLN A 52 -31.49 22.67 12.30
CA GLN A 52 -30.23 22.93 12.99
C GLN A 52 -30.31 22.72 14.51
N ASP A 53 -31.45 23.01 15.16
CA ASP A 53 -31.60 22.75 16.61
C ASP A 53 -31.66 21.23 16.89
N SER A 54 -32.31 20.43 16.02
CA SER A 54 -32.39 18.97 16.14
C SER A 54 -31.10 18.22 15.82
N LEU A 55 -30.24 18.78 14.95
CA LEU A 55 -28.93 18.21 14.62
C LEU A 55 -27.92 18.41 15.77
N SER A 56 -27.97 19.55 16.46
CA SER A 56 -27.14 19.81 17.65
C SER A 56 -27.46 18.83 18.78
N ASP A 57 -28.75 18.58 19.03
CA ASP A 57 -29.20 17.63 20.06
C ASP A 57 -28.83 16.16 19.75
N MET A 58 -28.68 15.78 18.47
CA MET A 58 -28.22 14.44 18.07
C MET A 58 -26.70 14.26 18.16
N VAL A 59 -25.90 15.32 17.98
CA VAL A 59 -24.44 15.24 18.14
C VAL A 59 -24.07 15.02 19.61
N ASP A 60 -24.83 15.60 20.54
CA ASP A 60 -24.69 15.35 21.98
C ASP A 60 -25.13 13.93 22.39
N ALA A 61 -25.96 13.24 21.58
CA ALA A 61 -26.51 11.92 21.89
C ALA A 61 -25.46 10.79 21.91
N PHE A 62 -24.32 10.96 21.22
CA PHE A 62 -23.32 9.90 21.05
C PHE A 62 -22.08 10.03 21.95
N ASN A 63 -22.06 11.00 22.88
CA ASN A 63 -20.97 11.25 23.84
C ASN A 63 -19.57 11.34 23.20
N LEU A 64 -19.47 11.93 22.01
CA LEU A 64 -18.17 12.18 21.38
C LEU A 64 -17.45 13.34 22.11
N PRO A 65 -16.15 13.25 22.37
CA PRO A 65 -15.39 14.36 22.96
C PRO A 65 -15.40 15.60 22.06
N ASN A 66 -15.37 16.81 22.63
CA ASN A 66 -15.45 18.07 21.87
C ASN A 66 -14.26 18.32 20.93
N TYR A 67 -13.14 17.63 21.16
CA TYR A 67 -12.00 17.63 20.23
C TYR A 67 -12.27 16.80 18.96
N VAL A 68 -13.36 16.05 18.88
CA VAL A 68 -13.81 15.38 17.66
C VAL A 68 -14.72 16.34 16.89
N ARG A 69 -14.46 16.50 15.59
CA ARG A 69 -15.28 17.35 14.73
C ARG A 69 -16.73 16.79 14.67
N PRO A 70 -17.76 17.63 14.87
CA PRO A 70 -19.16 17.22 14.74
C PRO A 70 -19.51 16.64 13.36
N LEU A 71 -20.41 15.65 13.34
CA LEU A 71 -20.93 15.04 12.11
C LEU A 71 -22.20 15.77 11.66
N THR A 72 -22.05 16.89 10.95
CA THR A 72 -23.17 17.80 10.66
C THR A 72 -23.98 17.48 9.40
N SER A 73 -23.59 16.46 8.63
CA SER A 73 -24.11 16.20 7.27
C SER A 73 -24.76 14.83 7.07
N LEU A 74 -25.01 14.06 8.13
CA LEU A 74 -25.54 12.69 8.02
C LEU A 74 -27.04 12.63 8.32
N PRO A 75 -27.83 11.87 7.54
CA PRO A 75 -29.21 11.56 7.88
C PRO A 75 -29.32 10.86 9.27
N PRO A 76 -30.42 11.06 10.02
CA PRO A 76 -30.62 10.43 11.33
C PRO A 76 -30.52 8.90 11.30
N ASP A 77 -31.13 8.26 10.29
CA ASP A 77 -31.13 6.80 10.12
C ASP A 77 -29.71 6.24 9.94
N ASP A 78 -28.88 6.95 9.15
CA ASP A 78 -27.48 6.60 8.94
C ASP A 78 -26.67 6.77 10.24
N MET A 79 -26.94 7.81 11.03
CA MET A 79 -26.30 8.00 12.33
C MET A 79 -26.65 6.89 13.32
N GLU A 80 -27.93 6.49 13.40
CA GLU A 80 -28.37 5.38 14.26
C GLU A 80 -27.71 4.07 13.84
N PHE A 81 -27.67 3.78 12.54
CA PHE A 81 -26.98 2.60 11.99
C PHE A 81 -25.47 2.61 12.32
N LEU A 82 -24.78 3.72 12.07
CA LEU A 82 -23.35 3.86 12.36
C LEU A 82 -23.04 3.73 13.86
N HIS A 83 -23.94 4.23 14.71
CA HIS A 83 -23.83 4.06 16.16
C HIS A 83 -24.02 2.60 16.57
N ALA A 84 -25.05 1.92 16.06
CA ALA A 84 -25.32 0.50 16.33
C ALA A 84 -24.15 -0.40 15.88
N GLU A 85 -23.50 -0.06 14.77
CA GLU A 85 -22.30 -0.72 14.26
C GLU A 85 -21.00 -0.33 15.02
N GLY A 86 -21.10 0.59 15.98
CA GLY A 86 -19.99 1.06 16.81
C GLY A 86 -18.99 1.94 16.07
N ALA A 87 -19.32 2.46 14.89
CA ALA A 87 -18.46 3.37 14.11
C ALA A 87 -18.30 4.73 14.80
N LEU A 88 -19.32 5.16 15.55
CA LEU A 88 -19.32 6.40 16.33
C LEU A 88 -18.74 6.25 17.75
N THR A 89 -18.33 5.03 18.14
CA THR A 89 -17.83 4.76 19.49
C THR A 89 -16.30 4.79 19.54
N LEU A 90 -15.75 5.50 20.54
CA LEU A 90 -14.33 5.49 20.87
C LEU A 90 -14.03 4.48 22.00
N PRO A 91 -12.85 3.84 22.00
CA PRO A 91 -12.42 3.01 23.11
C PRO A 91 -12.22 3.83 24.39
N ASP A 92 -12.20 3.16 25.54
CA ASP A 92 -11.86 3.81 26.82
C ASP A 92 -10.47 4.46 26.78
N SER A 93 -10.21 5.37 27.72
CA SER A 93 -8.95 6.14 27.74
C SER A 93 -7.70 5.26 27.88
N ALA A 94 -7.80 4.09 28.54
CA ALA A 94 -6.65 3.22 28.73
C ALA A 94 -6.25 2.56 27.39
N LEU A 95 -7.21 1.98 26.67
CA LEU A 95 -6.97 1.40 25.36
C LEU A 95 -6.63 2.48 24.32
N GLN A 96 -7.34 3.61 24.32
CA GLN A 96 -7.10 4.71 23.40
C GLN A 96 -5.66 5.23 23.49
N ASN A 97 -5.16 5.49 24.70
CA ASN A 97 -3.78 5.95 24.93
C ASN A 97 -2.75 4.89 24.50
N ALA A 98 -3.02 3.61 24.76
CA ALA A 98 -2.14 2.52 24.36
C ALA A 98 -2.06 2.37 22.83
N LEU A 99 -3.19 2.50 22.13
CA LEU A 99 -3.26 2.49 20.66
C LEU A 99 -2.53 3.68 20.05
N LEU A 100 -2.73 4.89 20.59
CA LEU A 100 -2.04 6.11 20.13
C LEU A 100 -0.53 6.01 20.33
N ARG A 101 -0.08 5.53 21.49
CA ARG A 101 1.34 5.28 21.75
C ARG A 101 1.93 4.30 20.73
N ALA A 102 1.24 3.18 20.47
CA ALA A 102 1.68 2.19 19.50
C ALA A 102 1.74 2.77 18.07
N PHE A 103 0.76 3.59 17.69
CA PHE A 103 0.73 4.28 16.41
C PHE A 103 1.93 5.22 16.23
N PHE A 104 2.20 6.12 17.18
CA PHE A 104 3.29 7.08 17.06
C PHE A 104 4.68 6.43 17.09
N GLU A 105 4.81 5.33 17.82
CA GLU A 105 6.09 4.65 17.97
C GLU A 105 6.46 3.79 16.75
N TYR A 106 5.48 3.14 16.11
CA TYR A 106 5.71 2.12 15.08
C TYR A 106 5.02 2.33 13.74
N VAL A 107 3.98 3.18 13.64
CA VAL A 107 3.25 3.41 12.38
C VAL A 107 3.58 4.76 11.76
N HIS A 108 3.44 5.84 12.54
CA HIS A 108 3.70 7.21 12.07
C HIS A 108 5.09 7.41 11.45
N PRO A 109 6.18 6.76 11.93
CA PRO A 109 7.48 6.87 11.28
C PRO A 109 7.49 6.41 9.80
N TYR A 110 6.77 5.33 9.48
CA TYR A 110 6.65 4.82 8.10
C TYR A 110 5.60 5.54 7.27
N VAL A 111 4.56 6.06 7.92
CA VAL A 111 3.42 6.75 7.27
C VAL A 111 3.18 8.09 7.97
N PRO A 112 4.10 9.08 7.80
CA PRO A 112 4.11 10.36 8.52
C PRO A 112 3.06 11.34 7.98
N THR A 113 1.81 10.92 7.95
CA THR A 113 0.69 11.64 7.32
C THR A 113 0.08 12.70 8.22
N LEU A 114 0.44 12.75 9.51
CA LEU A 114 -0.15 13.68 10.47
C LEU A 114 0.70 14.93 10.70
N ASP A 115 -0.01 16.01 11.00
CA ASP A 115 0.55 17.11 11.77
C ASP A 115 0.55 16.70 13.25
N LEU A 116 1.67 16.13 13.69
CA LEU A 116 1.78 15.50 15.00
C LEU A 116 1.41 16.44 16.15
N ASP A 117 1.96 17.65 16.15
CA ASP A 117 1.76 18.62 17.22
C ASP A 117 0.33 19.18 17.22
N ALA A 118 -0.27 19.46 16.05
CA ALA A 118 -1.67 19.89 16.01
C ALA A 118 -2.64 18.77 16.43
N PHE A 119 -2.35 17.53 16.04
CA PHE A 119 -3.16 16.37 16.40
C PHE A 119 -3.10 16.10 17.91
N LEU A 120 -1.90 16.06 18.49
CA LEU A 120 -1.71 15.86 19.93
C LEU A 120 -2.38 16.96 20.76
N HIS A 121 -2.19 18.22 20.37
CA HIS A 121 -2.78 19.35 21.08
C HIS A 121 -4.31 19.29 21.10
N SER A 122 -4.94 18.87 20.00
CA SER A 122 -6.39 18.68 19.93
C SER A 122 -6.86 17.57 20.89
N ILE A 123 -6.23 16.39 20.86
CA ILE A 123 -6.67 15.25 21.69
C ILE A 123 -6.31 15.36 23.18
N GLU A 124 -5.34 16.21 23.53
CA GLU A 124 -4.99 16.51 24.93
C GLU A 124 -5.85 17.62 25.54
N THR A 125 -6.66 18.31 24.73
CA THR A 125 -7.50 19.44 25.15
C THR A 125 -8.99 19.07 24.99
N PRO A 126 -9.62 18.47 26.01
CA PRO A 126 -10.93 17.81 25.86
C PRO A 126 -12.08 18.74 25.49
N ASP A 127 -11.94 20.05 25.75
CA ASP A 127 -12.93 21.07 25.46
C ASP A 127 -12.98 21.49 23.98
N GLY A 128 -12.04 21.01 23.15
CA GLY A 128 -11.95 21.31 21.71
C GLY A 128 -11.37 22.68 21.38
N SER A 129 -10.95 23.47 22.38
CA SER A 129 -10.41 24.83 22.19
C SER A 129 -9.09 24.86 21.42
N ALA A 130 -8.32 23.78 21.48
CA ALA A 130 -7.06 23.57 20.77
C ALA A 130 -7.22 23.13 19.30
N GLY A 131 -8.46 22.95 18.84
CA GLY A 131 -8.79 22.43 17.52
C GLY A 131 -9.52 21.10 17.58
N GLN A 132 -9.94 20.64 16.40
CA GLN A 132 -10.76 19.44 16.25
C GLN A 132 -10.16 18.46 15.23
N VAL A 133 -10.34 17.17 15.52
CA VAL A 133 -9.89 16.03 14.70
C VAL A 133 -11.09 15.36 14.06
N SER A 134 -10.98 15.00 12.79
CA SER A 134 -11.98 14.18 12.10
C SER A 134 -12.14 12.82 12.77
N LEU A 135 -13.38 12.38 12.99
CA LEU A 135 -13.66 11.05 13.55
C LEU A 135 -13.11 9.93 12.67
N LEU A 136 -13.21 10.07 11.33
CA LEU A 136 -12.66 9.10 10.38
C LEU A 136 -11.15 8.94 10.58
N LEU A 137 -10.43 10.06 10.68
CA LEU A 137 -8.98 10.05 10.87
C LEU A 137 -8.60 9.46 12.23
N LEU A 138 -9.31 9.83 13.28
CA LEU A 138 -9.07 9.30 14.62
C LEU A 138 -9.28 7.78 14.65
N GLN A 139 -10.37 7.27 14.09
CA GLN A 139 -10.62 5.83 13.98
C GLN A 139 -9.54 5.14 13.14
N ALA A 140 -9.05 5.76 12.06
CA ALA A 140 -7.97 5.21 11.23
C ALA A 140 -6.63 5.12 11.99
N VAL A 141 -6.30 6.14 12.78
CA VAL A 141 -5.13 6.16 13.66
C VAL A 141 -5.22 5.05 14.72
N LEU A 142 -6.38 4.92 15.37
CA LEU A 142 -6.62 3.87 16.37
C LEU A 142 -6.56 2.46 15.74
N ALA A 143 -7.17 2.29 14.56
CA ALA A 143 -7.12 1.04 13.81
C ALA A 143 -5.68 0.64 13.48
N ALA A 144 -4.85 1.57 13.01
CA ALA A 144 -3.45 1.29 12.73
C ALA A 144 -2.64 0.95 13.99
N GLY A 145 -2.95 1.55 15.14
CA GLY A 145 -2.34 1.23 16.42
C GLY A 145 -2.59 -0.21 16.91
N THR A 146 -3.67 -0.87 16.46
CA THR A 146 -4.02 -2.24 16.87
C THR A 146 -2.95 -3.28 16.52
N ALA A 147 -2.04 -2.96 15.61
CA ALA A 147 -0.97 -3.83 15.18
C ALA A 147 0.16 -4.01 16.20
N HIS A 148 0.48 -2.95 16.92
CA HIS A 148 1.67 -2.90 17.77
C HIS A 148 1.34 -2.71 19.26
N VAL A 149 0.09 -2.37 19.60
CA VAL A 149 -0.36 -2.25 21.01
C VAL A 149 -0.19 -3.56 21.77
N GLU A 150 0.12 -3.56 23.07
CA GLU A 150 0.23 -4.84 23.79
C GLU A 150 -1.12 -5.59 23.86
N LEU A 151 -1.09 -6.92 23.68
CA LEU A 151 -2.30 -7.76 23.57
C LEU A 151 -3.20 -7.68 24.82
N HIS A 152 -2.63 -7.41 25.99
CA HIS A 152 -3.40 -7.30 27.23
C HIS A 152 -4.40 -6.14 27.20
N HIS A 153 -4.06 -5.00 26.57
CA HIS A 153 -4.99 -3.88 26.39
C HIS A 153 -6.18 -4.28 25.52
N LEU A 154 -5.94 -5.07 24.46
CA LEU A 154 -7.00 -5.58 23.59
C LEU A 154 -7.91 -6.57 24.31
N ARG A 155 -7.33 -7.47 25.11
CA ARG A 155 -8.08 -8.45 25.92
C ARG A 155 -8.95 -7.78 26.97
N ASN A 156 -8.44 -6.75 27.64
CA ASN A 156 -9.21 -5.98 28.62
C ASN A 156 -10.43 -5.28 27.98
N ALA A 157 -10.33 -4.92 26.69
CA ALA A 157 -11.43 -4.37 25.91
C ALA A 157 -12.33 -5.44 25.24
N GLY A 158 -12.18 -6.71 25.60
CA GLY A 158 -13.03 -7.81 25.13
C GLY A 158 -12.57 -8.49 23.84
N TYR A 159 -11.42 -8.12 23.27
CA TYR A 159 -10.88 -8.77 22.07
C TYR A 159 -9.95 -9.93 22.43
N GLN A 160 -10.27 -11.13 21.98
CA GLN A 160 -9.49 -12.35 22.25
C GLN A 160 -8.15 -12.36 21.50
N THR A 161 -8.16 -11.84 20.27
CA THR A 161 -7.00 -11.82 19.38
C THR A 161 -6.79 -10.44 18.78
N ARG A 162 -5.55 -10.19 18.35
CA ARG A 162 -5.20 -8.95 17.64
C ARG A 162 -5.95 -8.82 16.31
N LYS A 163 -6.16 -9.94 15.61
CA LYS A 163 -6.96 -10.01 14.37
C LYS A 163 -8.40 -9.54 14.62
N GLN A 164 -9.05 -10.03 15.67
CA GLN A 164 -10.42 -9.63 16.02
C GLN A 164 -10.54 -8.11 16.28
N ALA A 165 -9.63 -7.55 17.08
CA ALA A 165 -9.60 -6.10 17.33
C ALA A 165 -9.41 -5.33 16.02
N ARG A 166 -8.44 -5.72 15.21
CA ARG A 166 -8.15 -5.07 13.93
C ARG A 166 -9.35 -5.07 12.99
N THR A 167 -10.02 -6.22 12.81
CA THR A 167 -11.22 -6.33 11.98
C THR A 167 -12.31 -5.37 12.47
N ALA A 168 -12.55 -5.30 13.79
CA ALA A 168 -13.54 -4.39 14.36
C ALA A 168 -13.19 -2.91 14.09
N PHE A 169 -11.96 -2.48 14.36
CA PHE A 169 -11.56 -1.09 14.15
C PHE A 169 -11.52 -0.71 12.67
N LEU A 170 -11.07 -1.60 11.78
CA LEU A 170 -11.12 -1.36 10.34
C LEU A 170 -12.55 -1.26 9.82
N LYS A 171 -13.48 -2.09 10.33
CA LYS A 171 -14.91 -1.99 9.98
C LYS A 171 -15.45 -0.59 10.25
N ARG A 172 -15.11 0.00 11.40
CA ARG A 172 -15.53 1.38 11.76
C ARG A 172 -15.03 2.41 10.74
N VAL A 173 -13.76 2.37 10.37
CA VAL A 173 -13.18 3.28 9.37
C VAL A 173 -13.87 3.12 8.01
N ARG A 174 -14.09 1.86 7.59
CA ARG A 174 -14.74 1.54 6.30
C ARG A 174 -16.17 2.03 6.25
N LEU A 175 -16.92 1.92 7.36
CA LEU A 175 -18.28 2.44 7.48
C LEU A 175 -18.28 3.98 7.41
N LEU A 176 -17.44 4.65 8.18
CA LEU A 176 -17.34 6.12 8.15
C LEU A 176 -16.98 6.66 6.75
N TYR A 177 -16.12 5.94 6.03
CA TYR A 177 -15.82 6.27 4.63
C TYR A 177 -17.02 6.03 3.71
N LYS A 178 -17.67 4.86 3.81
CA LYS A 178 -18.82 4.47 2.97
C LYS A 178 -19.99 5.46 3.08
N TYR A 179 -20.25 5.98 4.28
CA TYR A 179 -21.33 6.93 4.56
C TYR A 179 -20.91 8.40 4.39
N ASN A 180 -19.76 8.67 3.77
CA ASN A 180 -19.28 10.03 3.48
C ASN A 180 -19.24 10.95 4.73
N CYS A 181 -18.86 10.40 5.89
CA CYS A 181 -18.76 11.17 7.14
C CYS A 181 -17.65 12.22 7.14
N GLU A 182 -16.78 12.21 6.12
CA GLU A 182 -15.71 13.19 5.91
C GLU A 182 -15.67 13.57 4.43
N LEU A 183 -15.52 14.85 4.14
CA LEU A 183 -15.49 15.40 2.78
C LEU A 183 -14.12 16.02 2.44
N ASP A 184 -13.29 16.32 3.45
CA ASP A 184 -11.94 16.83 3.23
C ASP A 184 -11.07 15.75 2.58
N GLN A 185 -10.75 15.96 1.32
CA GLN A 185 -9.93 15.07 0.49
C GLN A 185 -8.55 14.78 1.11
N MET A 186 -7.98 15.72 1.87
CA MET A 186 -6.74 15.49 2.61
C MET A 186 -6.94 14.47 3.72
N VAL A 187 -8.01 14.61 4.49
CA VAL A 187 -8.34 13.71 5.61
C VAL A 187 -8.71 12.32 5.10
N LEU A 188 -9.46 12.24 4.01
CA LEU A 188 -9.76 10.99 3.31
C LEU A 188 -8.45 10.30 2.89
N THR A 189 -7.55 11.02 2.22
CA THR A 189 -6.23 10.49 1.82
C THR A 189 -5.45 9.95 3.02
N GLN A 190 -5.32 10.74 4.10
CA GLN A 190 -4.61 10.34 5.31
C GLN A 190 -5.21 9.07 5.93
N SER A 191 -6.53 9.03 6.09
CA SER A 191 -7.25 7.93 6.73
C SER A 191 -7.12 6.63 5.94
N LEU A 192 -7.31 6.72 4.61
CA LEU A 192 -7.21 5.56 3.73
C LEU A 192 -5.77 5.03 3.66
N LEU A 193 -4.75 5.88 3.61
CA LEU A 193 -3.35 5.45 3.66
C LEU A 193 -3.05 4.62 4.92
N LEU A 194 -3.56 5.03 6.08
CA LEU A 194 -3.31 4.32 7.35
C LEU A 194 -3.91 2.90 7.37
N ILE A 195 -5.04 2.68 6.69
CA ILE A 195 -5.67 1.36 6.62
C ILE A 195 -5.12 0.47 5.49
N THR A 196 -4.38 1.01 4.52
CA THR A 196 -3.76 0.20 3.45
C THR A 196 -2.78 -0.85 3.96
N SER A 197 -2.28 -0.69 5.19
CA SER A 197 -1.34 -1.62 5.83
C SER A 197 -1.96 -2.96 6.24
N TRP A 198 -3.29 -3.09 6.17
CA TRP A 198 -4.01 -4.22 6.76
C TRP A 198 -4.87 -4.95 5.74
N GLN A 199 -4.89 -6.28 5.87
CA GLN A 199 -5.66 -7.20 5.05
C GLN A 199 -6.43 -8.13 5.99
N ASP A 200 -7.71 -8.34 5.70
CA ASP A 200 -8.47 -9.42 6.31
C ASP A 200 -8.52 -10.60 5.34
N ALA A 201 -8.23 -11.80 5.84
CA ALA A 201 -8.20 -13.03 5.03
C ALA A 201 -9.61 -13.44 4.58
N SER A 202 -10.64 -13.00 5.31
CA SER A 202 -12.06 -13.22 4.97
C SER A 202 -12.63 -12.17 4.02
N ASP A 203 -11.84 -11.19 3.59
CA ASP A 203 -12.25 -10.22 2.57
C ASP A 203 -12.15 -10.95 1.21
N GLU A 204 -13.17 -11.74 0.86
CA GLU A 204 -13.26 -12.61 -0.33
C GLU A 204 -12.88 -11.92 -1.66
N HIS A 205 -12.75 -10.59 -1.68
CA HIS A 205 -12.46 -9.76 -2.86
C HIS A 205 -11.23 -8.84 -2.73
N GLY A 206 -10.26 -9.14 -1.85
CA GLY A 206 -8.87 -8.63 -2.00
C GLY A 206 -8.68 -7.10 -2.15
N LYS A 207 -9.34 -6.28 -1.31
CA LYS A 207 -9.46 -4.82 -1.50
C LYS A 207 -8.28 -3.94 -1.04
N THR A 208 -7.08 -4.44 -0.72
CA THR A 208 -5.93 -3.54 -0.40
C THR A 208 -5.65 -2.56 -1.52
N TRP A 209 -5.77 -3.05 -2.75
CA TRP A 209 -5.66 -2.26 -3.96
C TRP A 209 -6.72 -1.17 -4.08
N PHE A 210 -7.97 -1.50 -3.76
CA PHE A 210 -9.04 -0.52 -3.72
C PHE A 210 -8.69 0.64 -2.77
N TRP A 211 -8.18 0.35 -1.57
CA TRP A 211 -7.88 1.39 -0.59
C TRP A 211 -6.72 2.30 -1.01
N ILE A 212 -5.66 1.75 -1.64
CA ILE A 212 -4.59 2.60 -2.16
C ILE A 212 -5.04 3.39 -3.39
N ASP A 213 -5.81 2.79 -4.30
CA ASP A 213 -6.34 3.47 -5.48
C ASP A 213 -7.32 4.60 -5.08
N ALA A 214 -8.13 4.39 -4.04
CA ALA A 214 -8.99 5.40 -3.44
C ALA A 214 -8.16 6.52 -2.79
N ALA A 215 -7.14 6.18 -1.99
CA ALA A 215 -6.25 7.17 -1.38
C ALA A 215 -5.52 8.03 -2.44
N VAL A 216 -5.04 7.40 -3.51
CA VAL A 216 -4.41 8.11 -4.64
C VAL A 216 -5.42 9.01 -5.34
N SER A 217 -6.64 8.53 -5.59
CA SER A 217 -7.72 9.34 -6.20
C SER A 217 -8.03 10.58 -5.37
N HIS A 218 -8.20 10.44 -4.06
CA HIS A 218 -8.40 11.57 -3.15
C HIS A 218 -7.18 12.51 -3.08
N ALA A 219 -5.96 11.97 -3.18
CA ALA A 219 -4.74 12.77 -3.23
C ALA A 219 -4.67 13.63 -4.51
N PHE A 220 -5.10 13.08 -5.65
CA PHE A 220 -5.23 13.82 -6.90
C PHE A 220 -6.31 14.91 -6.80
N ALA A 221 -7.50 14.57 -6.30
CA ALA A 221 -8.61 15.52 -6.09
C ALA A 221 -8.22 16.66 -5.12
N ALA A 222 -7.44 16.35 -4.08
CA ALA A 222 -6.91 17.35 -3.17
C ALA A 222 -5.83 18.24 -3.79
N GLY A 223 -5.26 17.87 -4.95
CA GLY A 223 -4.12 18.55 -5.58
C GLY A 223 -2.81 18.35 -4.81
N LEU A 224 -2.58 17.16 -4.24
CA LEU A 224 -1.34 16.82 -3.52
C LEU A 224 -0.18 16.46 -4.46
N HIS A 225 -0.49 16.06 -5.69
CA HIS A 225 0.46 15.78 -6.76
C HIS A 225 1.13 17.03 -7.36
N LEU A 226 0.77 18.23 -6.87
CA LEU A 226 1.30 19.51 -7.34
C LEU A 226 2.08 20.19 -6.23
N GLU A 227 3.17 20.87 -6.59
CA GLU A 227 4.04 21.54 -5.64
C GLU A 227 3.24 22.57 -4.82
N PRO A 228 3.11 22.40 -3.49
CA PRO A 228 2.23 23.24 -2.68
C PRO A 228 2.62 24.72 -2.69
N SER A 229 3.91 25.04 -2.86
CA SER A 229 4.38 26.43 -2.93
C SER A 229 3.92 27.17 -4.18
N VAL A 230 3.60 26.44 -5.26
CA VAL A 230 3.11 26.99 -6.53
C VAL A 230 1.58 26.91 -6.60
N ASN A 231 1.01 25.75 -6.29
CA ASN A 231 -0.43 25.50 -6.40
C ASN A 231 -1.24 26.13 -5.25
N LYS A 232 -0.66 26.23 -4.04
CA LYS A 232 -1.31 26.80 -2.85
C LYS A 232 -0.35 27.72 -2.06
N PRO A 233 0.13 28.82 -2.67
CA PRO A 233 1.14 29.70 -2.07
C PRO A 233 0.67 30.35 -0.76
N ASN A 234 -0.64 30.54 -0.60
CA ASN A 234 -1.25 31.15 0.59
C ASN A 234 -1.33 30.20 1.81
N LEU A 235 -1.05 28.91 1.63
CA LEU A 235 -0.98 28.00 2.77
C LEU A 235 0.29 28.30 3.59
N SER A 236 0.15 28.23 4.92
CA SER A 236 1.31 28.26 5.82
C SER A 236 2.34 27.19 5.40
N ARG A 237 3.64 27.49 5.59
CA ARG A 237 4.72 26.54 5.29
C ARG A 237 4.51 25.17 5.95
N ARG A 238 3.97 25.15 7.16
CA ARG A 238 3.62 23.91 7.89
C ARG A 238 2.60 23.05 7.12
N LYS A 239 1.51 23.66 6.64
CA LYS A 239 0.52 22.97 5.81
C LYS A 239 1.08 22.53 4.46
N GLN A 240 1.95 23.32 3.83
CA GLN A 240 2.63 22.93 2.58
C GLN A 240 3.51 21.69 2.77
N ARG A 241 4.33 21.66 3.83
CA ARG A 241 5.17 20.51 4.20
C ARG A 241 4.35 19.25 4.47
N LEU A 242 3.24 19.38 5.20
CA LEU A 242 2.32 18.27 5.45
C LEU A 242 1.75 17.69 4.14
N ARG A 243 1.33 18.54 3.20
CA ARG A 243 0.83 18.11 1.90
C ARG A 243 1.88 17.33 1.11
N ARG A 244 3.14 17.80 1.12
CA ARG A 244 4.27 17.09 0.52
C ARG A 244 4.51 15.73 1.18
N ARG A 245 4.51 15.66 2.52
CA ARG A 245 4.63 14.37 3.26
C ARG A 245 3.53 13.38 2.87
N VAL A 246 2.27 13.81 2.82
CA VAL A 246 1.15 12.93 2.46
C VAL A 246 1.24 12.45 1.01
N TRP A 247 1.63 13.31 0.06
CA TRP A 247 1.89 12.89 -1.33
C TRP A 247 2.96 11.79 -1.41
N TRP A 248 4.11 12.01 -0.75
CA TRP A 248 5.18 11.01 -0.75
C TRP A 248 4.79 9.72 -0.03
N CYS A 249 3.89 9.77 0.96
CA CYS A 249 3.30 8.57 1.55
C CYS A 249 2.47 7.77 0.53
N CYS A 250 1.65 8.45 -0.30
CA CYS A 250 0.94 7.79 -1.41
C CYS A 250 1.92 7.14 -2.39
N PHE A 251 2.92 7.89 -2.84
CA PHE A 251 3.92 7.41 -3.80
C PHE A 251 4.68 6.19 -3.28
N ILE A 252 5.20 6.28 -2.05
CA ILE A 252 5.91 5.18 -1.39
C ILE A 252 4.98 3.96 -1.29
N ARG A 253 3.74 4.13 -0.81
CA ARG A 253 2.83 3.01 -0.61
C ARG A 253 2.47 2.32 -1.93
N ASP A 254 2.20 3.09 -2.99
CA ASP A 254 1.95 2.57 -4.34
C ASP A 254 3.14 1.77 -4.88
N ARG A 255 4.38 2.29 -4.74
CA ARG A 255 5.60 1.59 -5.17
C ARG A 255 5.86 0.31 -4.39
N LEU A 256 5.71 0.33 -3.07
CA LEU A 256 5.97 -0.84 -2.22
C LEU A 256 4.95 -1.95 -2.41
N LEU A 257 3.67 -1.60 -2.60
CA LEU A 257 2.65 -2.58 -2.94
C LEU A 257 2.89 -3.16 -4.36
N SER A 258 3.24 -2.31 -5.33
CA SER A 258 3.60 -2.74 -6.69
C SER A 258 4.79 -3.70 -6.70
N LEU A 259 5.83 -3.42 -5.90
CA LEU A 259 6.97 -4.31 -5.73
C LEU A 259 6.55 -5.66 -5.14
N GLY A 260 5.71 -5.66 -4.10
CA GLY A 260 5.32 -6.88 -3.40
C GLY A 260 4.30 -7.75 -4.14
N MET A 261 3.38 -7.14 -4.88
CA MET A 261 2.23 -7.83 -5.48
C MET A 261 2.35 -7.99 -7.00
N LYS A 262 3.50 -7.61 -7.58
CA LYS A 262 3.84 -7.83 -8.99
C LYS A 262 2.86 -7.15 -10.00
N ARG A 263 2.32 -5.97 -9.68
CA ARG A 263 1.63 -5.09 -10.65
C ARG A 263 2.35 -3.76 -10.93
N PRO A 264 2.16 -3.14 -12.11
CA PRO A 264 2.65 -1.80 -12.37
C PRO A 264 2.05 -0.77 -11.38
N PRO A 265 2.82 0.26 -10.99
CA PRO A 265 2.32 1.29 -10.11
C PRO A 265 1.29 2.19 -10.77
N ARG A 266 0.37 2.73 -9.97
CA ARG A 266 -0.67 3.65 -10.44
C ARG A 266 -0.11 5.05 -10.70
N ILE A 267 0.76 5.54 -9.83
CA ILE A 267 1.34 6.88 -9.97
C ILE A 267 2.52 6.81 -10.93
N LYS A 268 2.44 7.45 -12.10
CA LYS A 268 3.57 7.50 -13.05
C LYS A 268 4.48 8.68 -12.72
N ASP A 269 5.75 8.55 -13.07
CA ASP A 269 6.77 9.57 -12.76
C ASP A 269 6.50 10.93 -13.44
N GLY A 270 5.67 10.96 -14.49
CA GLY A 270 5.24 12.19 -15.19
C GLY A 270 3.94 12.81 -14.67
N ASP A 271 3.21 12.17 -13.76
CA ASP A 271 1.85 12.58 -13.35
C ASP A 271 1.86 13.62 -12.22
N PHE A 272 3.04 13.97 -11.68
CA PHE A 272 3.16 14.84 -10.52
C PHE A 272 4.35 15.78 -10.60
N GLN A 273 4.24 16.91 -9.90
CA GLN A 273 5.24 17.96 -9.85
C GLN A 273 5.48 18.33 -8.39
N VAL A 274 6.04 17.41 -7.61
CA VAL A 274 6.33 17.63 -6.19
C VAL A 274 7.82 17.44 -5.96
N ALA A 275 8.45 18.40 -5.29
CA ALA A 275 9.85 18.32 -4.92
C ALA A 275 10.13 17.09 -4.05
N MET A 276 11.35 16.54 -4.16
CA MET A 276 11.78 15.43 -3.33
C MET A 276 11.64 15.80 -1.85
N LEU A 277 11.18 14.84 -1.04
CA LEU A 277 11.01 15.01 0.39
C LEU A 277 12.35 15.32 1.08
N ASP A 278 12.35 16.25 2.03
CA ASP A 278 13.52 16.61 2.83
C ASP A 278 13.26 16.43 4.34
N GLU A 279 14.30 16.48 5.18
CA GLU A 279 14.16 16.35 6.64
C GLU A 279 13.37 17.52 7.25
N ALA A 280 13.41 18.70 6.63
CA ALA A 280 12.72 19.90 7.13
C ALA A 280 11.20 19.82 6.95
N ASP A 281 10.70 18.97 6.04
CA ASP A 281 9.27 18.67 5.86
C ASP A 281 8.62 18.03 7.10
N PHE A 282 9.41 17.38 7.95
CA PHE A 282 8.96 16.67 9.14
C PHE A 282 8.96 17.53 10.40
N GLN A 283 9.70 18.65 10.38
CA GLN A 283 9.83 19.58 11.51
C GLN A 283 10.12 18.86 12.85
N PRO A 284 11.18 18.04 12.95
CA PRO A 284 11.43 17.19 14.12
C PRO A 284 11.56 17.97 15.44
N GLU A 285 11.79 19.28 15.36
CA GLU A 285 12.01 20.20 16.46
C GLU A 285 10.74 20.87 17.00
N GLN A 286 9.63 20.85 16.26
CA GLN A 286 8.44 21.65 16.56
C GLN A 286 7.28 20.81 17.12
N ILE A 287 7.50 20.26 18.31
CA ILE A 287 6.40 19.93 19.23
C ILE A 287 6.46 21.00 20.32
N ARG A 288 5.35 21.71 20.57
CA ARG A 288 5.31 22.83 21.54
C ARG A 288 5.65 22.32 22.94
N SER A 289 6.92 22.38 23.33
CA SER A 289 7.40 21.92 24.65
C SER A 289 7.18 22.93 25.77
N ASP A 290 6.71 24.14 25.45
CA ASP A 290 6.97 25.28 26.32
C ASP A 290 5.87 25.62 27.33
N ASP A 291 4.73 24.90 27.37
CA ASP A 291 3.68 25.15 28.38
C ASP A 291 2.84 23.90 28.77
N GLY A 292 3.45 22.73 28.92
CA GLY A 292 2.75 21.53 29.45
C GLY A 292 1.69 20.91 28.52
N ASP A 293 1.50 21.48 27.32
CA ASP A 293 0.47 21.13 26.32
C ASP A 293 0.59 19.73 25.67
N HIS A 294 1.65 18.96 25.99
CA HIS A 294 1.85 17.57 25.53
C HIS A 294 2.34 16.62 26.64
N ALA A 295 2.27 17.03 27.91
CA ALA A 295 2.94 16.35 29.02
C ALA A 295 2.49 14.89 29.18
N ARG A 296 1.24 14.58 28.81
CA ARG A 296 0.67 13.23 28.93
C ARG A 296 1.29 12.29 27.91
N PHE A 297 1.37 12.65 26.62
CA PHE A 297 1.99 11.81 25.60
C PHE A 297 3.53 11.83 25.65
N GLU A 298 4.16 12.94 26.01
CA GLU A 298 5.62 13.00 26.20
C GLU A 298 6.11 12.07 27.31
N ALA A 299 5.31 11.90 28.38
CA ALA A 299 5.64 10.99 29.47
C ALA A 299 5.67 9.51 29.06
N VAL A 300 4.91 9.14 28.02
CA VAL A 300 4.68 7.73 27.67
C VAL A 300 5.15 7.34 26.28
N CYS A 301 5.38 8.26 25.35
CA CYS A 301 5.79 7.97 23.97
C CYS A 301 7.17 8.55 23.66
N VAL A 302 8.16 7.67 23.47
CA VAL A 302 9.54 8.08 23.21
C VAL A 302 9.67 8.85 21.89
N TYR A 303 8.92 8.47 20.86
CA TYR A 303 8.86 9.22 19.61
C TYR A 303 8.40 10.68 19.80
N VAL A 304 7.37 10.91 20.63
CA VAL A 304 6.86 12.26 20.94
C VAL A 304 7.83 13.05 21.81
N ARG A 305 8.59 12.40 22.68
CA ARG A 305 9.58 13.08 23.53
C ARG A 305 10.89 13.40 22.82
N SER A 306 11.39 12.50 21.96
CA SER A 306 12.77 12.55 21.45
C SER A 306 12.86 13.22 20.08
N ARG A 307 13.33 14.47 20.04
CA ARG A 307 13.68 15.19 18.80
C ARG A 307 14.69 14.41 17.95
N LYS A 308 15.72 13.83 18.57
CA LYS A 308 16.74 13.04 17.87
C LYS A 308 16.11 11.85 17.15
N LYS A 309 15.21 11.14 17.84
CA LYS A 309 14.50 10.00 17.25
C LYS A 309 13.63 10.42 16.06
N ARG A 310 12.87 11.51 16.19
CA ARG A 310 12.07 12.05 15.07
C ARG A 310 12.93 12.42 13.86
N ALA A 311 14.07 13.07 14.09
CA ALA A 311 15.01 13.44 13.04
C ALA A 311 15.60 12.21 12.32
N GLU A 312 16.03 11.19 13.07
CA GLU A 312 16.56 9.95 12.48
C GLU A 312 15.50 9.21 11.65
N LEU A 313 14.27 9.09 12.15
CA LEU A 313 13.16 8.44 11.42
C LEU A 313 12.70 9.27 10.21
N ALA A 314 12.74 10.61 10.29
CA ALA A 314 12.49 11.47 9.14
C ALA A 314 13.51 11.20 8.01
N ARG A 315 14.79 11.05 8.33
CA ARG A 315 15.82 10.68 7.35
C ARG A 315 15.59 9.30 6.75
N MET A 316 15.11 8.32 7.55
CA MET A 316 14.71 7.01 7.02
C MET A 316 13.57 7.13 6.02
N CYS A 317 12.54 7.92 6.32
CA CYS A 317 11.43 8.15 5.40
C CYS A 317 11.86 8.86 4.11
N VAL A 318 12.78 9.84 4.19
CA VAL A 318 13.37 10.47 3.00
C VAL A 318 14.13 9.46 2.16
N ALA A 319 14.96 8.63 2.79
CA ALA A 319 15.70 7.57 2.10
C ALA A 319 14.78 6.51 1.47
N GLN A 320 13.66 6.18 2.13
CA GLN A 320 12.65 5.29 1.58
C GLN A 320 11.95 5.90 0.35
N ALA A 321 11.65 7.20 0.40
CA ALA A 321 11.06 7.91 -0.73
C ALA A 321 12.02 7.96 -1.93
N THR A 322 13.30 8.26 -1.71
CA THR A 322 14.31 8.26 -2.79
C THR A 322 14.53 6.86 -3.34
N LEU A 323 14.53 5.82 -2.50
CA LEU A 323 14.61 4.42 -2.95
C LEU A 323 13.45 4.06 -3.87
N CYS A 324 12.22 4.36 -3.44
CA CYS A 324 11.02 4.11 -4.23
C CYS A 324 11.03 4.84 -5.57
N ARG A 325 11.66 6.03 -5.62
CA ARG A 325 11.86 6.79 -6.86
C ARG A 325 12.88 6.13 -7.78
N SER A 326 13.93 5.50 -7.25
CA SER A 326 14.89 4.70 -8.05
C SER A 326 14.26 3.40 -8.61
N MET A 327 13.06 3.01 -8.17
CA MET A 327 12.34 1.84 -8.69
C MET A 327 11.51 2.12 -9.96
N SER A 328 11.92 3.07 -10.81
CA SER A 328 11.20 3.39 -12.07
C SER A 328 11.06 2.19 -13.01
N PHE A 329 11.88 1.15 -12.85
CA PHE A 329 11.75 -0.10 -13.60
C PHE A 329 10.39 -0.76 -13.43
N LEU A 330 9.67 -0.54 -12.32
CA LEU A 330 8.33 -1.06 -12.08
C LEU A 330 7.28 -0.55 -13.09
N SER A 331 7.55 0.60 -13.72
CA SER A 331 6.72 1.15 -14.80
C SER A 331 7.18 0.77 -16.21
N SER A 332 8.29 0.04 -16.34
CA SER A 332 8.95 -0.29 -17.61
C SER A 332 8.45 -1.60 -18.21
N SER A 333 8.69 -1.84 -19.51
CA SER A 333 8.40 -3.14 -20.16
C SER A 333 9.16 -4.32 -19.54
N MET A 334 10.28 -4.03 -18.86
CA MET A 334 11.03 -5.02 -18.08
C MET A 334 10.25 -5.54 -16.87
N TYR A 335 9.30 -4.76 -16.39
CA TYR A 335 8.38 -5.24 -15.38
C TYR A 335 7.37 -6.18 -16.04
N VAL A 336 7.47 -7.46 -15.70
CA VAL A 336 6.55 -8.48 -16.20
C VAL A 336 5.53 -8.77 -15.11
N ALA A 337 4.30 -8.33 -15.32
CA ALA A 337 3.18 -8.71 -14.46
C ALA A 337 2.85 -10.21 -14.68
N PRO A 338 2.40 -10.95 -13.65
CA PRO A 338 2.15 -12.40 -13.74
C PRO A 338 1.24 -12.80 -14.91
N HIS A 339 0.25 -11.98 -15.27
CA HIS A 339 -0.70 -12.29 -16.34
C HIS A 339 -0.12 -12.21 -17.75
N ASP A 340 0.91 -11.41 -18.00
CA ASP A 340 1.52 -11.31 -19.35
C ASP A 340 2.28 -12.59 -19.72
N SER A 341 2.53 -13.48 -18.76
CA SER A 341 3.30 -14.72 -18.94
C SER A 341 2.46 -15.99 -18.98
N LEU A 342 1.15 -15.90 -18.75
CA LEU A 342 0.26 -17.08 -18.60
C LEU A 342 -0.62 -17.37 -19.81
N ALA A 343 -0.54 -16.55 -20.88
CA ALA A 343 -1.07 -16.98 -22.17
C ALA A 343 -0.18 -18.09 -22.72
N VAL A 344 -0.49 -19.33 -22.37
CA VAL A 344 -0.11 -20.49 -23.20
C VAL A 344 -0.61 -20.17 -24.61
N PRO A 345 0.22 -20.23 -25.66
CA PRO A 345 -0.32 -20.20 -27.00
C PRO A 345 -1.16 -21.47 -27.14
N SER A 346 -2.48 -21.33 -26.98
CA SER A 346 -3.40 -22.36 -27.45
C SER A 346 -3.06 -22.60 -28.91
N SER A 347 -2.77 -23.85 -29.25
CA SER A 347 -2.30 -24.30 -30.56
C SER A 347 -3.33 -24.13 -31.70
N GLN A 348 -4.25 -23.19 -31.58
CA GLN A 348 -5.31 -22.87 -32.53
C GLN A 348 -5.61 -21.36 -32.64
N GLU A 349 -4.63 -20.47 -32.55
CA GLU A 349 -4.80 -19.11 -33.08
C GLU A 349 -3.64 -18.73 -34.01
N ALA A 350 -3.66 -19.38 -35.18
CA ALA A 350 -2.95 -18.88 -36.35
C ALA A 350 -3.60 -17.56 -36.79
N GLY A 351 -2.99 -16.44 -36.43
CA GLY A 351 -3.29 -15.16 -37.09
C GLY A 351 -3.49 -13.97 -36.18
N THR A 352 -2.53 -13.64 -35.32
CA THR A 352 -2.15 -12.24 -35.03
C THR A 352 -0.87 -12.27 -34.21
N THR A 353 0.27 -12.36 -34.90
CA THR A 353 1.57 -12.10 -34.30
C THR A 353 1.58 -10.66 -33.78
N ARG A 354 1.29 -10.45 -32.49
CA ARG A 354 1.69 -9.22 -31.81
C ARG A 354 3.21 -9.29 -31.65
N ALA A 355 3.92 -8.96 -32.73
CA ALA A 355 5.35 -8.79 -32.72
C ALA A 355 5.70 -7.72 -31.68
N ARG A 356 6.19 -8.12 -30.52
CA ARG A 356 6.81 -7.19 -29.57
C ARG A 356 8.08 -6.68 -30.27
N PRO A 357 8.32 -5.37 -30.37
CA PRO A 357 9.43 -4.86 -31.17
C PRO A 357 10.75 -5.40 -30.62
N ARG A 358 11.61 -5.94 -31.48
CA ARG A 358 13.02 -6.21 -31.17
C ARG A 358 13.67 -4.87 -30.79
N ALA A 359 13.76 -4.60 -29.49
CA ALA A 359 14.42 -3.43 -28.92
C ALA A 359 15.55 -3.85 -27.97
N ASP A 360 16.34 -4.84 -28.37
CA ASP A 360 17.33 -5.51 -27.52
C ASP A 360 18.38 -4.52 -26.93
N GLY A 361 18.78 -3.51 -27.72
CA GLY A 361 19.68 -2.45 -27.25
C GLY A 361 19.05 -1.40 -26.34
N GLY A 362 17.72 -1.27 -26.30
CA GLY A 362 17.01 -0.31 -25.45
C GLY A 362 16.78 -0.85 -24.04
N GLU A 363 16.36 -2.10 -23.93
CA GLU A 363 16.07 -2.75 -22.65
C GLU A 363 17.34 -2.94 -21.81
N GLN A 364 18.46 -3.34 -22.42
CA GLN A 364 19.73 -3.48 -21.71
C GLN A 364 20.26 -2.15 -21.16
N LYS A 365 20.08 -1.05 -21.90
CA LYS A 365 20.44 0.30 -21.43
C LYS A 365 19.57 0.75 -20.26
N LEU A 366 18.27 0.46 -20.32
CA LEU A 366 17.34 0.72 -19.22
C LEU A 366 17.70 -0.10 -17.98
N PHE A 367 17.97 -1.40 -18.14
CA PHE A 367 18.44 -2.26 -17.05
C PHE A 367 19.69 -1.71 -16.37
N THR A 368 20.70 -1.34 -17.16
CA THR A 368 21.96 -0.76 -16.67
C THR A 368 21.71 0.55 -15.92
N THR A 369 20.77 1.36 -16.39
CA THR A 369 20.37 2.61 -15.73
C THR A 369 19.72 2.33 -14.38
N TYR A 370 18.72 1.44 -14.32
CA TYR A 370 18.00 1.15 -13.07
C TYR A 370 18.91 0.52 -12.00
N ILE A 371 19.81 -0.40 -12.39
CA ILE A 371 20.74 -0.97 -11.41
C ILE A 371 21.73 0.07 -10.90
N ARG A 372 22.22 0.96 -11.78
CA ARG A 372 23.08 2.08 -11.37
C ARG A 372 22.36 2.97 -10.36
N ASP A 373 21.13 3.37 -10.64
CA ASP A 373 20.37 4.27 -9.76
C ASP A 373 20.09 3.63 -8.38
N LEU A 374 19.88 2.31 -8.31
CA LEU A 374 19.78 1.57 -7.05
C LEU A 374 21.13 1.50 -6.30
N LEU A 375 22.24 1.26 -7.00
CA LEU A 375 23.58 1.22 -6.42
C LEU A 375 24.02 2.59 -5.90
N GLU A 376 23.82 3.65 -6.69
CA GLU A 376 24.08 5.04 -6.30
C GLU A 376 23.24 5.44 -5.07
N TRP A 377 21.97 5.02 -5.02
CA TRP A 377 21.14 5.22 -3.84
C TRP A 377 21.76 4.58 -2.59
N ARG A 378 22.21 3.32 -2.69
CA ARG A 378 22.83 2.58 -1.57
C ARG A 378 24.12 3.25 -1.11
N ASP A 379 24.98 3.60 -2.06
CA ASP A 379 26.33 4.12 -1.80
C ASP A 379 26.30 5.58 -1.33
N GLY A 380 25.23 6.32 -1.65
CA GLY A 380 25.01 7.71 -1.21
C GLY A 380 24.35 7.86 0.16
N LEU A 381 24.05 6.78 0.88
CA LEU A 381 23.36 6.86 2.18
C LEU A 381 24.27 7.44 3.29
N PRO A 382 23.74 8.36 4.12
CA PRO A 382 24.43 8.81 5.32
C PRO A 382 24.65 7.67 6.32
N GLU A 383 25.70 7.76 7.15
CA GLU A 383 26.05 6.74 8.16
C GLU A 383 24.88 6.35 9.07
N GLY A 384 24.05 7.31 9.48
CA GLY A 384 22.88 7.05 10.33
C GLY A 384 21.77 6.22 9.65
N VAL A 385 21.75 6.17 8.32
CA VAL A 385 20.73 5.47 7.48
C VAL A 385 21.28 4.15 6.93
N SER A 386 22.58 4.07 6.71
CA SER A 386 23.29 2.87 6.27
C SER A 386 23.04 1.68 7.19
N TYR A 387 22.94 0.48 6.61
CA TYR A 387 22.62 -0.73 7.37
C TYR A 387 23.67 -1.02 8.43
N ARG A 388 23.21 -1.34 9.63
CA ARG A 388 24.00 -2.01 10.65
C ARG A 388 23.15 -3.04 11.37
N PRO A 389 23.72 -4.18 11.82
CA PRO A 389 23.00 -5.13 12.65
C PRO A 389 22.43 -4.48 13.91
N ILE A 390 21.26 -4.96 14.33
CA ILE A 390 20.63 -4.63 15.60
C ILE A 390 21.52 -5.14 16.72
N SER A 391 21.78 -4.26 17.69
CA SER A 391 22.54 -4.53 18.89
C SER A 391 21.63 -4.51 20.12
N SER A 392 22.07 -5.13 21.22
CA SER A 392 21.35 -5.08 22.49
C SER A 392 21.13 -3.64 23.00
N SER A 393 22.05 -2.71 22.72
CA SER A 393 21.89 -1.30 23.05
C SER A 393 20.76 -0.60 22.29
N ASP A 394 20.31 -1.15 21.17
CA ASP A 394 19.16 -0.61 20.43
C ASP A 394 17.82 -1.03 21.05
N ILE A 395 17.84 -2.05 21.92
CA ILE A 395 16.66 -2.68 22.53
C ILE A 395 16.66 -2.31 24.00
N GLY A 396 16.08 -1.15 24.31
CA GLY A 396 16.10 -0.60 25.66
C GLY A 396 15.12 0.54 25.86
N ARG A 397 15.11 1.09 27.08
CA ARG A 397 14.21 2.17 27.51
C ARG A 397 14.37 3.47 26.74
N ASP A 398 15.46 3.62 25.99
CA ASP A 398 15.73 4.79 25.14
C ASP A 398 14.89 4.80 23.86
N GLY A 399 14.14 3.71 23.59
CA GLY A 399 13.17 3.63 22.50
C GLY A 399 13.81 3.65 21.11
N ASN A 400 15.07 3.24 20.96
CA ASN A 400 15.74 3.20 19.65
C ASN A 400 15.30 2.02 18.77
N THR A 401 14.45 1.13 19.30
CA THR A 401 13.99 -0.07 18.61
C THR A 401 13.33 0.24 17.27
N SER A 402 12.49 1.28 17.17
CA SER A 402 11.88 1.63 15.88
C SER A 402 12.89 2.19 14.88
N ILE A 403 13.92 2.92 15.30
CA ILE A 403 15.00 3.37 14.39
C ILE A 403 15.72 2.17 13.77
N SER A 404 16.07 1.19 14.59
CA SER A 404 16.76 0.00 14.13
C SER A 404 15.89 -0.87 13.22
N LEU A 405 14.58 -0.93 13.51
CA LEU A 405 13.62 -1.65 12.68
C LEU A 405 13.40 -0.96 11.33
N ASP A 406 13.17 0.36 11.30
CA ASP A 406 13.05 1.17 10.08
C ASP A 406 14.28 1.01 9.19
N ARG A 407 15.48 1.11 9.78
CA ARG A 407 16.73 0.88 9.06
C ARG A 407 16.77 -0.53 8.47
N ALA A 408 16.49 -1.56 9.26
CA ALA A 408 16.54 -2.93 8.78
C ALA A 408 15.56 -3.17 7.62
N VAL A 409 14.32 -2.70 7.76
CA VAL A 409 13.27 -2.82 6.74
C VAL A 409 13.64 -2.04 5.47
N LEU A 410 14.19 -0.83 5.58
CA LEU A 410 14.63 -0.04 4.43
C LEU A 410 15.63 -0.81 3.55
N HIS A 411 16.58 -1.50 4.18
CA HIS A 411 17.57 -2.31 3.47
C HIS A 411 16.98 -3.61 2.93
N MET A 412 16.01 -4.21 3.62
CA MET A 412 15.23 -5.33 3.06
C MET A 412 14.46 -4.92 1.79
N ILE A 413 13.86 -3.72 1.76
CA ILE A 413 13.19 -3.17 0.57
C ILE A 413 14.20 -3.01 -0.58
N TYR A 414 15.39 -2.47 -0.31
CA TYR A 414 16.44 -2.33 -1.31
C TYR A 414 16.81 -3.68 -1.95
N TYR A 415 17.10 -4.69 -1.15
CA TYR A 415 17.43 -6.01 -1.67
C TYR A 415 16.26 -6.67 -2.40
N ALA A 416 15.02 -6.43 -1.97
CA ALA A 416 13.83 -6.89 -2.68
C ALA A 416 13.69 -6.22 -4.07
N ALA A 417 13.99 -4.93 -4.18
CA ALA A 417 13.98 -4.20 -5.44
C ALA A 417 15.08 -4.72 -6.40
N VAL A 418 16.29 -4.94 -5.89
CA VAL A 418 17.39 -5.55 -6.66
C VAL A 418 17.00 -6.95 -7.15
N LEU A 419 16.49 -7.80 -6.25
CA LEU A 419 16.02 -9.15 -6.59
C LEU A 419 14.96 -9.10 -7.70
N CYS A 420 13.96 -8.21 -7.58
CA CYS A 420 12.91 -8.05 -8.57
C CYS A 420 13.46 -7.63 -9.95
N LEU A 421 14.37 -6.65 -9.99
CA LEU A 421 14.96 -6.16 -11.24
C LEU A 421 15.77 -7.25 -11.96
N TYR A 422 16.59 -8.00 -11.22
CA TYR A 422 17.36 -9.10 -11.80
C TYR A 422 16.49 -10.28 -12.22
N ARG A 423 15.40 -10.59 -11.48
CA ARG A 423 14.42 -11.60 -11.89
C ARG A 423 13.76 -11.22 -13.22
N SER A 424 13.33 -9.97 -13.36
CA SER A 424 12.77 -9.42 -14.60
C SER A 424 13.73 -9.60 -15.79
N ARG A 425 15.02 -9.24 -15.62
CA ARG A 425 16.03 -9.40 -16.67
C ARG A 425 16.29 -10.87 -17.01
N PHE A 426 16.34 -11.74 -15.99
CA PHE A 426 16.53 -13.17 -16.19
C PHE A 426 15.40 -13.80 -17.03
N VAL A 427 14.14 -13.46 -16.73
CA VAL A 427 12.98 -13.93 -17.51
C VAL A 427 13.04 -13.44 -18.97
N ALA A 428 13.38 -12.16 -19.18
CA ALA A 428 13.54 -11.62 -20.53
C ALA A 428 14.63 -12.38 -21.32
N LEU A 429 15.77 -12.69 -20.69
CA LEU A 429 16.86 -13.45 -21.30
C LEU A 429 16.49 -14.91 -21.64
N LEU A 430 15.58 -15.53 -20.89
CA LEU A 430 15.05 -16.86 -21.21
C LEU A 430 14.15 -16.82 -22.46
N GLN A 431 13.29 -15.78 -22.57
CA GLN A 431 12.37 -15.63 -23.70
C GLN A 431 13.09 -15.35 -25.03
N GLN A 432 14.24 -14.66 -24.97
CA GLN A 432 15.05 -14.33 -26.15
C GLN A 432 15.74 -15.54 -26.82
N GLN A 433 15.80 -16.71 -26.17
CA GLN A 433 16.55 -17.88 -26.64
C GLN A 433 16.00 -18.54 -27.92
N HIS A 434 14.78 -18.19 -28.36
CA HIS A 434 14.19 -18.70 -29.60
C HIS A 434 14.73 -18.02 -30.88
N GLY A 435 15.72 -17.13 -30.78
CA GLY A 435 16.39 -16.50 -31.93
C GLY A 435 17.88 -16.84 -31.97
N ALA A 436 18.34 -17.46 -33.06
CA ALA A 436 19.74 -17.81 -33.29
C ALA A 436 20.67 -16.57 -33.27
N GLY A 437 21.42 -16.35 -32.17
CA GLY A 437 22.46 -15.32 -32.06
C GLY A 437 23.18 -15.33 -30.70
N ASP A 438 24.52 -15.31 -30.73
CA ASP A 438 25.52 -15.22 -29.64
C ASP A 438 25.15 -15.82 -28.26
N SER A 439 25.43 -17.12 -28.10
CA SER A 439 25.13 -17.91 -26.89
C SER A 439 25.99 -17.59 -25.66
N SER A 440 27.21 -17.07 -25.82
CA SER A 440 28.17 -16.91 -24.71
C SER A 440 27.92 -15.68 -23.83
N SER A 441 27.64 -14.51 -24.43
CA SER A 441 27.35 -13.27 -23.69
C SER A 441 26.03 -13.36 -22.94
N SER A 442 25.01 -13.99 -23.55
CA SER A 442 23.72 -14.24 -22.90
C SER A 442 23.84 -15.19 -21.71
N SER A 443 24.73 -16.20 -21.79
CA SER A 443 24.99 -17.13 -20.69
C SER A 443 25.62 -16.44 -19.47
N MET A 444 26.62 -15.57 -19.68
CA MET A 444 27.25 -14.80 -18.59
C MET A 444 26.26 -13.85 -17.91
N GLU A 445 25.40 -13.17 -18.68
CA GLU A 445 24.37 -12.28 -18.12
C GLU A 445 23.33 -13.04 -17.30
N LYS A 446 22.92 -14.23 -17.75
CA LYS A 446 22.02 -15.11 -16.97
C LYS A 446 22.65 -15.46 -15.63
N GLU A 447 23.93 -15.85 -15.62
CA GLU A 447 24.64 -16.23 -14.38
C GLU A 447 24.81 -15.05 -13.42
N LEU A 448 25.04 -13.85 -13.96
CA LEU A 448 25.05 -12.62 -13.18
C LEU A 448 23.70 -12.38 -12.49
N CYS A 449 22.58 -12.53 -13.22
CA CYS A 449 21.24 -12.36 -12.66
C CYS A 449 20.97 -13.33 -11.51
N LYS A 450 21.31 -14.61 -11.68
CA LYS A 450 21.19 -15.63 -10.62
C LYS A 450 21.97 -15.22 -9.38
N THR A 451 23.24 -14.85 -9.56
CA THR A 451 24.14 -14.45 -8.47
C THR A 451 23.56 -13.29 -7.64
N TYR A 452 23.04 -12.26 -8.30
CA TYR A 452 22.45 -11.12 -7.60
C TYR A 452 21.10 -11.42 -6.93
N MET A 453 20.28 -12.29 -7.52
CA MET A 453 19.05 -12.77 -6.88
C MET A 453 19.37 -13.53 -5.59
N GLN A 454 20.34 -14.45 -5.63
CA GLN A 454 20.79 -15.24 -4.48
C GLN A 454 21.43 -14.36 -3.39
N HIS A 455 22.31 -13.44 -3.80
CA HIS A 455 22.90 -12.49 -2.88
C HIS A 455 21.81 -11.67 -2.17
N SER A 456 20.83 -11.16 -2.91
CA SER A 456 19.73 -10.38 -2.33
C SER A 456 18.87 -11.20 -1.38
N ALA A 457 18.51 -12.43 -1.74
CA ALA A 457 17.75 -13.35 -0.89
C ALA A 457 18.50 -13.69 0.41
N LYS A 458 19.81 -13.95 0.33
CA LYS A 458 20.67 -14.17 1.50
C LYS A 458 20.70 -12.96 2.41
N ARG A 459 20.88 -11.75 1.87
CA ARG A 459 20.90 -10.50 2.65
C ARG A 459 19.58 -10.24 3.36
N ILE A 460 18.45 -10.46 2.68
CA ILE A 460 17.12 -10.40 3.29
C ILE A 460 17.04 -11.41 4.45
N GLY A 461 17.47 -12.65 4.24
CA GLY A 461 17.49 -13.70 5.25
C GLY A 461 18.34 -13.36 6.48
N ASP A 462 19.53 -12.79 6.28
CA ASP A 462 20.42 -12.40 7.36
C ASP A 462 19.86 -11.23 8.20
N ILE A 463 19.26 -10.23 7.54
CA ILE A 463 18.57 -9.12 8.23
C ILE A 463 17.38 -9.66 9.02
N ALA A 464 16.55 -10.51 8.39
CA ALA A 464 15.40 -11.13 9.04
C ALA A 464 15.79 -11.97 10.25
N ARG A 465 16.91 -12.72 10.17
CA ARG A 465 17.46 -13.47 11.30
C ARG A 465 17.85 -12.53 12.43
N ASN A 466 18.55 -11.45 12.12
CA ASN A 466 18.95 -10.47 13.13
C ASN A 466 17.75 -9.80 13.82
N ILE A 467 16.64 -9.56 13.12
CA ILE A 467 15.39 -9.05 13.72
C ILE A 467 14.76 -10.10 14.65
N TYR A 468 14.72 -11.36 14.19
CA TYR A 468 14.13 -12.48 14.94
C TYR A 468 14.91 -12.81 16.23
N ASP A 469 16.24 -12.86 16.15
CA ASP A 469 17.12 -13.15 17.29
C ASP A 469 16.95 -12.13 18.43
N HIS A 470 16.42 -10.95 18.11
CA HIS A 470 16.12 -9.86 19.02
C HIS A 470 14.63 -9.77 19.42
N GLY A 471 13.77 -10.67 18.92
CA GLY A 471 12.34 -10.72 19.24
C GLY A 471 11.51 -9.56 18.68
N LEU A 472 11.94 -8.97 17.56
CA LEU A 472 11.32 -7.78 16.96
C LEU A 472 10.44 -8.10 15.73
N ASP A 473 10.33 -9.38 15.37
CA ASP A 473 9.58 -9.91 14.23
C ASP A 473 8.10 -9.48 14.24
N ARG A 474 7.47 -9.40 15.40
CA ARG A 474 6.06 -8.96 15.56
C ARG A 474 5.83 -7.46 15.31
N LEU A 475 6.88 -6.67 15.21
CA LEU A 475 6.80 -5.23 14.97
C LEU A 475 6.98 -4.88 13.49
N LEU A 476 7.28 -5.86 12.64
CA LEU A 476 7.50 -5.64 11.22
C LEU A 476 6.25 -5.13 10.50
N PRO A 477 6.40 -4.20 9.54
CA PRO A 477 5.29 -3.73 8.70
C PRO A 477 4.83 -4.81 7.71
N SER A 478 3.61 -4.66 7.17
CA SER A 478 2.98 -5.63 6.24
C SER A 478 3.87 -6.07 5.09
N MET A 479 4.62 -5.14 4.51
CA MET A 479 5.49 -5.39 3.36
C MET A 479 6.61 -6.40 3.65
N ALA A 480 7.01 -6.58 4.91
CA ALA A 480 8.09 -7.51 5.25
C ALA A 480 7.73 -8.96 4.90
N ALA A 481 6.43 -9.32 4.92
CA ALA A 481 5.96 -10.63 4.46
C ALA A 481 6.22 -10.83 2.96
N ASN A 482 5.90 -9.85 2.12
CA ASN A 482 6.14 -9.91 0.67
C ASN A 482 7.65 -9.99 0.34
N ILE A 483 8.48 -9.30 1.13
CA ILE A 483 9.94 -9.38 0.99
C ILE A 483 10.45 -10.77 1.39
N ALA A 484 9.91 -11.35 2.48
CA ALA A 484 10.24 -12.69 2.94
C ALA A 484 9.94 -13.75 1.88
N VAL A 485 8.77 -13.64 1.26
CA VAL A 485 8.33 -14.48 0.14
C VAL A 485 9.32 -14.44 -1.02
N SER A 486 9.69 -13.22 -1.44
CA SER A 486 10.61 -13.04 -2.58
C SER A 486 11.94 -13.75 -2.33
N ALA A 487 12.48 -13.63 -1.11
CA ALA A 487 13.70 -14.36 -0.71
C ALA A 487 13.48 -15.88 -0.61
N ALA A 488 12.35 -16.32 -0.04
CA ALA A 488 12.02 -17.74 0.08
C ALA A 488 11.95 -18.44 -1.28
N SER A 489 11.40 -17.77 -2.30
CA SER A 489 11.29 -18.31 -3.66
C SER A 489 12.67 -18.64 -4.26
N VAL A 490 13.67 -17.79 -4.01
CA VAL A 490 15.05 -18.01 -4.47
C VAL A 490 15.69 -19.18 -3.71
N HIS A 491 15.58 -19.22 -2.38
CA HIS A 491 16.14 -20.32 -1.60
C HIS A 491 15.53 -21.68 -1.96
N LEU A 492 14.24 -21.71 -2.31
CA LEU A 492 13.57 -22.94 -2.73
C LEU A 492 14.09 -23.45 -4.09
N LEU A 493 14.31 -22.55 -5.05
CA LEU A 493 14.93 -22.87 -6.34
C LEU A 493 16.34 -23.47 -6.15
N GLU A 494 17.11 -22.97 -5.18
CA GLU A 494 18.43 -23.52 -4.84
C GLU A 494 18.34 -24.92 -4.23
N LEU A 495 17.41 -25.13 -3.29
CA LEU A 495 17.22 -26.43 -2.64
C LEU A 495 16.78 -27.54 -3.61
N ARG A 496 16.04 -27.17 -4.66
CA ARG A 496 15.61 -28.08 -5.72
C ARG A 496 16.67 -28.34 -6.79
N GLY A 497 17.85 -27.74 -6.67
CA GLY A 497 18.93 -27.86 -7.67
C GLY A 497 18.64 -27.14 -8.99
N GLN A 498 17.56 -26.37 -9.08
CA GLN A 498 17.17 -25.60 -10.27
C GLN A 498 17.97 -24.29 -10.40
N LEU A 499 18.60 -23.87 -9.30
CA LEU A 499 19.52 -22.74 -9.24
C LEU A 499 20.82 -23.17 -8.56
N GLN A 500 21.95 -23.09 -9.27
CA GLN A 500 23.25 -23.39 -8.66
C GLN A 500 23.56 -22.36 -7.57
N GLY A 501 23.61 -22.78 -6.31
CA GLY A 501 23.74 -21.88 -5.17
C GLY A 501 24.08 -22.56 -3.87
N CYS A 502 24.32 -21.77 -2.83
CA CYS A 502 24.54 -22.25 -1.45
C CYS A 502 23.26 -22.21 -0.62
N GLY A 503 22.09 -22.26 -1.27
CA GLY A 503 20.79 -22.27 -0.58
C GLY A 503 20.77 -23.38 0.45
N THR A 504 20.79 -22.99 1.72
CA THR A 504 20.76 -23.95 2.82
C THR A 504 19.34 -24.07 3.34
N GLU A 505 18.97 -25.28 3.74
CA GLU A 505 17.72 -25.55 4.45
C GLU A 505 17.48 -24.56 5.63
N PRO A 506 18.50 -24.18 6.43
CA PRO A 506 18.41 -23.06 7.39
C PRO A 506 17.98 -21.70 6.80
N SER A 507 18.46 -21.32 5.62
CA SER A 507 18.12 -20.05 4.96
C SER A 507 16.64 -20.03 4.55
N TYR A 508 16.15 -21.12 3.97
CA TYR A 508 14.74 -21.28 3.64
C TYR A 508 13.84 -21.27 4.89
N ARG A 509 14.23 -22.03 5.93
CA ARG A 509 13.54 -22.04 7.22
C ARG A 509 13.44 -20.65 7.85
N GLN A 510 14.46 -19.80 7.70
CA GLN A 510 14.43 -18.45 8.25
C GLN A 510 13.38 -17.58 7.55
N SER A 511 13.31 -17.59 6.22
CA SER A 511 12.26 -16.89 5.48
C SER A 511 10.87 -17.40 5.87
N ARG A 512 10.74 -18.72 6.08
CA ARG A 512 9.49 -19.34 6.56
C ARG A 512 9.08 -18.85 7.94
N ARG A 513 10.02 -18.77 8.89
CA ARG A 513 9.76 -18.25 10.24
C ARG A 513 9.30 -16.80 10.22
N LEU A 514 9.88 -15.97 9.36
CA LEU A 514 9.46 -14.57 9.22
C LEU A 514 7.99 -14.48 8.79
N MET A 515 7.61 -15.24 7.76
CA MET A 515 6.21 -15.32 7.31
C MET A 515 5.29 -15.83 8.43
N GLN A 516 5.68 -16.92 9.10
CA GLN A 516 4.90 -17.48 10.23
C GLN A 516 4.76 -16.51 11.39
N SER A 517 5.78 -15.72 11.74
CA SER A 517 5.67 -14.74 12.83
C SER A 517 4.64 -13.63 12.55
N MET A 518 4.38 -13.37 11.27
CA MET A 518 3.53 -12.30 10.78
C MET A 518 2.09 -12.76 10.48
N HIS A 519 1.79 -14.06 10.55
CA HIS A 519 0.48 -14.62 10.16
C HIS A 519 -0.69 -14.07 11.00
N ASP A 520 -0.53 -13.96 12.32
CA ASP A 520 -1.50 -13.31 13.22
C ASP A 520 -1.71 -11.81 12.92
N ILE A 521 -0.81 -11.21 12.15
CA ILE A 521 -0.73 -9.77 11.88
C ILE A 521 -1.19 -9.42 10.45
N TYR A 522 -0.94 -10.28 9.46
CA TYR A 522 -1.21 -10.01 8.05
C TYR A 522 -1.74 -11.23 7.30
N ALA A 523 -2.90 -11.09 6.65
CA ALA A 523 -3.55 -12.17 5.91
C ALA A 523 -2.68 -12.79 4.80
N GLY A 524 -1.84 -12.00 4.12
CA GLY A 524 -0.92 -12.53 3.09
C GLY A 524 0.09 -13.56 3.63
N ALA A 525 0.40 -13.53 4.92
CA ALA A 525 1.24 -14.52 5.58
C ALA A 525 0.48 -15.82 5.94
N ASP A 526 -0.83 -15.76 6.19
CA ASP A 526 -1.70 -16.92 6.39
C ASP A 526 -1.81 -17.75 5.09
N LEU A 527 -2.07 -17.09 3.96
CA LEU A 527 -2.20 -17.76 2.65
C LEU A 527 -0.88 -18.38 2.19
N SER A 528 0.24 -17.68 2.38
CA SER A 528 1.57 -18.21 2.10
C SER A 528 1.87 -19.49 2.89
N ARG A 529 1.27 -19.68 4.07
CA ARG A 529 1.43 -20.89 4.89
C ARG A 529 0.64 -22.08 4.33
N GLU A 530 -0.56 -21.84 3.80
CA GLU A 530 -1.45 -22.89 3.30
C GLU A 530 -0.94 -23.49 2.00
N SER A 531 -0.49 -22.65 1.05
CA SER A 531 0.11 -23.13 -0.20
C SER A 531 1.42 -23.91 0.00
N LEU A 532 2.09 -23.73 1.15
CA LEU A 532 3.34 -24.44 1.46
C LEU A 532 3.11 -25.79 2.15
N LYS A 533 1.98 -25.98 2.85
CA LYS A 533 1.61 -27.31 3.39
C LYS A 533 1.37 -28.32 2.28
N TRP A 534 0.80 -27.86 1.17
CA TRP A 534 0.64 -28.64 -0.05
C TRP A 534 1.97 -29.25 -0.53
N HIS A 535 3.06 -28.49 -0.53
CA HIS A 535 4.37 -28.99 -0.96
C HIS A 535 4.99 -30.02 0.00
N GLU A 536 4.72 -29.91 1.31
CA GLU A 536 5.15 -30.92 2.28
C GLU A 536 4.37 -32.24 2.07
N GLU A 537 3.09 -32.13 1.73
CA GLU A 537 2.21 -33.27 1.40
C GLU A 537 2.59 -33.93 0.07
N GLU A 538 2.91 -33.15 -0.96
CA GLU A 538 3.34 -33.63 -2.28
C GLU A 538 4.71 -34.35 -2.22
N GLN A 539 5.68 -33.81 -1.46
CA GLN A 539 6.96 -34.47 -1.21
C GLN A 539 6.82 -35.77 -0.41
N GLN A 540 5.83 -35.83 0.48
CA GLN A 540 5.49 -37.03 1.21
C GLN A 540 4.88 -38.08 0.28
N GLN A 541 4.00 -37.64 -0.63
CA GLN A 541 3.36 -38.49 -1.64
C GLN A 541 4.36 -39.04 -2.67
N GLU A 542 5.29 -38.22 -3.18
CA GLU A 542 6.37 -38.67 -4.07
C GLU A 542 7.32 -39.67 -3.39
N LYS A 543 7.58 -39.50 -2.08
CA LYS A 543 8.37 -40.46 -1.30
C LYS A 543 7.62 -41.77 -1.13
N GLU A 544 6.33 -41.71 -0.84
CA GLU A 544 5.46 -42.87 -0.70
C GLU A 544 5.33 -43.62 -2.04
N GLU A 545 5.23 -42.93 -3.19
CA GLU A 545 5.22 -43.53 -4.52
C GLU A 545 6.58 -44.16 -4.92
N LYS A 546 7.69 -43.52 -4.56
CA LYS A 546 9.05 -44.08 -4.74
C LYS A 546 9.32 -45.28 -3.83
N GLU A 547 8.71 -45.33 -2.65
CA GLU A 547 8.74 -46.50 -1.77
C GLU A 547 7.82 -47.61 -2.29
N MET A 548 6.65 -47.26 -2.82
CA MET A 548 5.70 -48.23 -3.40
C MET A 548 6.27 -48.90 -4.65
N SER A 549 6.91 -48.14 -5.53
CA SER A 549 7.61 -48.65 -6.72
C SER A 549 8.86 -49.48 -6.41
N ARG A 550 9.52 -49.25 -5.27
CA ARG A 550 10.61 -50.10 -4.75
C ARG A 550 10.12 -51.34 -4.02
N SER A 551 8.85 -51.38 -3.62
CA SER A 551 8.28 -52.46 -2.82
C SER A 551 7.54 -53.54 -3.62
N SER A 552 7.43 -53.42 -4.96
CA SER A 552 6.87 -54.49 -5.81
C SER A 552 7.83 -55.69 -5.92
N PRO A 553 7.51 -56.86 -5.35
CA PRO A 553 8.32 -58.07 -5.47
C PRO A 553 7.66 -59.03 -6.48
N GLY A 554 8.32 -59.29 -7.61
CA GLY A 554 7.98 -60.40 -8.50
C GLY A 554 8.24 -60.10 -9.99
N GLY A 555 9.18 -60.74 -10.68
CA GLY A 555 10.04 -61.84 -10.26
C GLY A 555 11.19 -62.09 -11.21
N GLU A 556 12.28 -62.61 -10.65
CA GLU A 556 13.33 -63.31 -11.39
C GLU A 556 12.88 -64.76 -11.64
N ALA A 557 12.96 -65.21 -12.90
CA ALA A 557 13.85 -66.30 -13.35
C ALA A 557 13.37 -66.90 -14.69
N ALA A 558 14.22 -66.86 -15.72
CA ALA A 558 14.70 -68.06 -16.42
C ALA A 558 15.65 -67.77 -17.60
N ALA A 559 16.85 -68.33 -17.47
CA ALA A 559 17.65 -69.02 -18.50
C ALA A 559 18.39 -68.24 -19.62
N GLU A 560 19.70 -68.49 -19.62
CA GLU A 560 20.73 -68.23 -20.62
C GLU A 560 20.35 -68.63 -22.06
N THR A 561 20.83 -67.89 -23.06
CA THR A 561 21.75 -68.39 -24.11
C THR A 561 22.13 -67.30 -25.14
N GLY A 562 23.45 -67.09 -25.28
CA GLY A 562 24.17 -66.93 -26.56
C GLY A 562 23.90 -65.72 -27.48
N GLY A 563 24.97 -65.00 -27.84
CA GLY A 563 25.06 -64.30 -29.13
C GLY A 563 25.82 -62.98 -29.10
N LYS A 564 26.96 -62.94 -29.79
CA LYS A 564 27.71 -61.73 -30.16
C LYS A 564 26.84 -60.74 -30.92
N GLU A 565 27.02 -59.44 -30.68
CA GLU A 565 27.27 -58.45 -31.75
C GLU A 565 27.73 -57.12 -31.16
N GLU A 566 28.87 -56.63 -31.68
CA GLU A 566 29.35 -55.25 -31.50
C GLU A 566 28.38 -54.29 -32.18
N LYS A 567 28.01 -53.21 -31.49
CA LYS A 567 27.63 -51.94 -32.13
C LYS A 567 28.02 -50.78 -31.24
N GLU A 568 29.05 -50.07 -31.67
CA GLU A 568 29.25 -48.66 -31.33
C GLU A 568 27.98 -47.88 -31.69
N GLU A 569 27.34 -47.29 -30.69
CA GLU A 569 26.43 -46.17 -30.91
C GLU A 569 26.88 -45.03 -30.00
N LYS A 570 27.49 -44.02 -30.63
CA LYS A 570 27.62 -42.67 -30.11
C LYS A 570 26.20 -42.15 -29.84
N GLY A 571 25.78 -42.13 -28.58
CA GLY A 571 24.67 -41.34 -28.11
C GLY A 571 25.21 -40.01 -27.58
N GLU A 572 24.88 -38.92 -28.26
CA GLU A 572 25.07 -37.56 -27.78
C GLU A 572 24.37 -37.42 -26.41
N GLU A 573 25.14 -37.05 -25.39
CA GLU A 573 24.59 -36.52 -24.14
C GLU A 573 23.99 -35.14 -24.45
N GLU A 574 22.77 -35.11 -24.99
CA GLU A 574 21.97 -33.89 -25.02
C GLU A 574 21.54 -33.56 -23.58
N GLU A 575 21.96 -32.38 -23.14
CA GLU A 575 21.62 -31.71 -21.90
C GLU A 575 20.10 -31.46 -21.80
N ASP A 576 19.34 -32.48 -21.42
CA ASP A 576 17.90 -32.34 -21.17
C ASP A 576 17.61 -32.29 -19.66
N TYR A 577 18.00 -31.16 -19.03
CA TYR A 577 17.73 -30.86 -17.61
C TYR A 577 16.95 -29.55 -17.41
N LEU A 578 16.05 -29.19 -18.33
CA LEU A 578 15.32 -27.92 -18.28
C LEU A 578 13.79 -27.99 -18.43
N VAL A 579 13.16 -29.13 -18.20
CA VAL A 579 11.69 -29.21 -18.17
C VAL A 579 11.22 -29.83 -16.86
N ALA A 580 11.30 -29.06 -15.78
CA ALA A 580 10.58 -29.34 -14.54
C ALA A 580 9.45 -28.32 -14.41
N ASP A 581 8.22 -28.82 -14.41
CA ASP A 581 6.92 -28.15 -14.39
C ASP A 581 6.91 -26.64 -14.16
N ALA A 582 6.39 -25.91 -15.15
CA ALA A 582 6.12 -24.49 -15.06
C ALA A 582 4.98 -24.16 -14.07
N ASP A 583 4.29 -25.14 -13.49
CA ASP A 583 3.08 -24.92 -12.70
C ASP A 583 3.34 -24.65 -11.20
N TRP A 584 4.41 -25.17 -10.59
CA TRP A 584 4.65 -24.93 -9.15
C TRP A 584 5.24 -23.55 -8.84
N LEU A 585 6.06 -22.99 -9.75
CA LEU A 585 6.52 -21.60 -9.61
C LEU A 585 5.32 -20.67 -9.78
N LYS A 586 4.37 -21.03 -10.66
CA LYS A 586 3.08 -20.37 -10.72
C LYS A 586 2.27 -20.59 -9.45
N ASP A 587 2.36 -21.71 -8.73
CA ASP A 587 1.62 -21.91 -7.47
C ASP A 587 2.26 -21.21 -6.27
N LEU A 588 3.59 -21.09 -6.20
CA LEU A 588 4.29 -20.29 -5.18
C LEU A 588 4.16 -18.79 -5.47
N GLU A 589 4.25 -18.41 -6.75
CA GLU A 589 3.95 -17.06 -7.19
C GLU A 589 2.45 -16.78 -7.06
N ALA A 590 1.54 -17.72 -7.32
CA ALA A 590 0.11 -17.57 -7.11
C ALA A 590 -0.20 -17.52 -5.63
N ALA A 591 0.39 -18.33 -4.76
CA ALA A 591 0.20 -18.25 -3.30
C ALA A 591 0.48 -16.86 -2.73
N THR A 592 1.32 -16.10 -3.43
CA THR A 592 1.79 -14.77 -3.04
C THR A 592 1.18 -13.66 -3.92
N CYS A 593 0.71 -14.05 -5.10
CA CYS A 593 -0.10 -13.30 -6.06
C CYS A 593 -1.58 -13.74 -6.05
N TRP A 594 -2.11 -14.38 -5.00
CA TRP A 594 -3.53 -14.81 -4.93
C TRP A 594 -4.44 -13.54 -4.89
N TYR A 595 -3.81 -12.37 -4.81
CA TYR A 595 -4.31 -11.02 -5.13
C TYR A 595 -4.50 -10.70 -6.63
N VAL A 596 -4.21 -11.63 -7.53
CA VAL A 596 -4.18 -11.45 -9.00
C VAL A 596 -5.11 -12.47 -9.69
N ALA A 597 -5.78 -13.36 -8.94
CA ALA A 597 -6.61 -14.44 -9.50
C ALA A 597 -8.09 -14.10 -9.75
N GLU A 598 -8.49 -12.83 -9.76
CA GLU A 598 -9.67 -12.41 -10.53
C GLU A 598 -9.32 -11.22 -11.42
N PRO A 599 -9.28 -11.41 -12.76
CA PRO A 599 -9.05 -10.31 -13.66
C PRO A 599 -10.28 -9.40 -13.62
N TYR A 600 -10.01 -8.09 -13.70
CA TYR A 600 -10.85 -7.09 -14.33
C TYR A 600 -11.97 -7.68 -15.21
N ARG A 601 -13.14 -7.96 -14.63
CA ARG A 601 -14.41 -7.82 -15.32
C ARG A 601 -14.96 -6.48 -14.91
N ALA A 602 -14.98 -5.55 -15.86
CA ALA A 602 -15.82 -4.36 -15.77
C ALA A 602 -17.30 -4.74 -15.47
N ASP A 603 -17.69 -5.99 -15.76
CA ASP A 603 -19.02 -6.53 -15.47
C ASP A 603 -19.27 -6.84 -13.99
N SER A 604 -18.23 -7.02 -13.15
CA SER A 604 -18.40 -7.29 -11.71
C SER A 604 -18.85 -6.06 -10.91
N PHE A 605 -18.70 -4.85 -11.50
CA PHE A 605 -19.31 -3.62 -10.97
C PHE A 605 -20.80 -3.51 -11.30
N LEU A 606 -21.31 -4.31 -12.25
CA LEU A 606 -22.67 -4.21 -12.79
C LEU A 606 -23.60 -5.38 -12.41
N GLN A 607 -23.13 -6.34 -11.61
CA GLN A 607 -23.94 -7.51 -11.21
C GLN A 607 -24.69 -7.39 -9.88
N TYR A 608 -24.66 -6.22 -9.23
CA TYR A 608 -25.65 -5.85 -8.22
C TYR A 608 -26.65 -4.85 -8.81
N PRO A 609 -27.74 -5.32 -9.43
CA PRO A 609 -28.89 -4.47 -9.71
C PRO A 609 -29.59 -4.21 -8.38
N GLY A 610 -29.20 -3.13 -7.70
CA GLY A 610 -29.86 -2.67 -6.47
C GLY A 610 -28.86 -2.02 -5.51
N GLU A 611 -28.98 -0.70 -5.37
CA GLU A 611 -28.38 0.14 -4.33
C GLU A 611 -26.92 0.59 -4.53
N GLY A 612 -26.77 1.80 -5.11
CA GLY A 612 -25.69 2.71 -4.69
C GLY A 612 -24.62 3.11 -5.71
N LEU A 613 -24.88 3.09 -7.02
CA LEU A 613 -23.90 3.50 -8.05
C LEU A 613 -24.18 4.88 -8.69
N ASP A 614 -25.05 5.70 -8.10
CA ASP A 614 -25.41 7.03 -8.65
C ASP A 614 -24.50 8.19 -8.19
N VAL A 615 -23.50 7.97 -7.33
CA VAL A 615 -22.71 9.08 -6.74
C VAL A 615 -21.43 9.43 -7.54
N VAL A 616 -21.06 8.65 -8.57
CA VAL A 616 -19.79 8.88 -9.31
C VAL A 616 -19.97 9.71 -10.59
N ASN A 617 -21.19 9.83 -11.12
CA ASN A 617 -21.44 10.53 -12.40
C ASN A 617 -21.67 12.04 -12.28
N GLU A 618 -22.00 12.58 -11.09
CA GLU A 618 -22.22 14.03 -10.94
C GLU A 618 -20.92 14.84 -10.75
N PHE A 619 -19.78 14.20 -10.46
CA PHE A 619 -18.50 14.91 -10.25
C PHE A 619 -17.77 15.34 -11.53
N PHE A 620 -18.20 14.87 -12.71
CA PHE A 620 -17.57 15.20 -14.01
C PHE A 620 -18.49 16.00 -14.95
N ALA A 621 -19.65 16.43 -14.48
CA ALA A 621 -20.56 17.29 -15.24
C ALA A 621 -20.70 18.64 -14.53
N PHE A 622 -19.64 19.45 -14.51
CA PHE A 622 -19.69 20.92 -14.57
C PHE A 622 -18.32 21.51 -14.92
#